data_AF-A0A967WF08-F1
#
_entry.id   AF-A0A967WF08-F1
#
_cell.length_a   1.000
_cell.length_b   1.000
_cell.length_c   1.000
_cell.angle_alpha   90.00
_cell.angle_beta   90.00
_cell.angle_gamma   90.00
#
_symmetry.space_group_name_H-M   'P 1'
#
loop_
_entity.id
_entity.type
_entity.pdbx_description
1 polymer ?
#
loop_
_entity_poly.entity_id
_entity_poly.type
_entity_poly.pdbx_seq_one_letter_code
_entity_poly.pdbx_strand_id
1 'polypeptide(L)'
;MPFIPHTAAEAQVMLSEIGVDDIADLFDEIPAALKHVELSGVAGGLSEMEMLSRLQARADADPACVCFLGAGAYDHHIPAAVWDLTSRGEFMTAYTPYQAEASQGTLQLIYEYQTMMANLTA
;
A
#
# COMPACT_ATOMS: atom_id res chain seq x y z
N MET A 1 -6.20 3.17 -12.14
CA MET A 1 -4.93 3.32 -12.89
C MET A 1 -4.33 1.94 -13.07
N PRO A 2 -3.74 1.62 -14.24
CA PRO A 2 -2.99 0.37 -14.36
C PRO A 2 -1.83 0.39 -13.35
N PHE A 3 -1.59 -0.75 -12.70
CA PHE A 3 -0.50 -0.87 -11.71
C PHE A 3 0.88 -0.71 -12.35
N ILE A 4 1.02 -1.19 -13.59
CA ILE A 4 2.20 -0.96 -14.42
C ILE A 4 1.94 0.34 -15.21
N PRO A 5 2.75 1.39 -15.01
CA PRO A 5 2.48 2.70 -15.61
C PRO A 5 2.91 2.78 -17.08
N HIS A 6 3.83 1.92 -17.50
CA HIS A 6 4.43 1.95 -18.84
C HIS A 6 3.64 1.10 -19.84
N THR A 7 3.44 1.66 -21.02
CA THR A 7 2.97 0.95 -22.21
C THR A 7 4.10 0.12 -22.83
N ALA A 8 3.74 -0.84 -23.69
CA ALA A 8 4.72 -1.63 -24.44
C ALA A 8 5.64 -0.76 -25.32
N ALA A 9 5.12 0.35 -25.87
CA ALA A 9 5.92 1.28 -26.67
C ALA A 9 6.96 2.03 -25.83
N GLU A 10 6.58 2.51 -24.64
CA GLU A 10 7.51 3.16 -23.70
C GLU A 10 8.56 2.17 -23.20
N ALA A 11 8.17 0.93 -22.91
CA ALA A 11 9.12 -0.12 -22.57
C ALA A 11 10.15 -0.34 -23.69
N GLN A 12 9.72 -0.41 -24.95
CA GLN A 12 10.64 -0.58 -26.08
C GLN A 12 11.64 0.57 -26.22
N VAL A 13 11.19 1.81 -25.99
CA VAL A 13 12.08 2.99 -26.00
C VAL A 13 13.13 2.88 -24.90
N MET A 14 12.74 2.49 -23.69
CA MET A 14 13.67 2.29 -22.57
C MET A 14 14.67 1.16 -22.85
N LEU A 15 14.23 0.02 -23.41
CA LEU A 15 15.10 -1.11 -23.76
C LEU A 15 16.12 -0.72 -24.85
N SER A 16 15.66 0.01 -25.87
CA SER A 16 16.53 0.50 -26.95
C SER A 16 17.62 1.45 -26.44
N GLU A 17 17.30 2.31 -25.47
CA GLU A 17 18.24 3.26 -24.88
C GLU A 17 19.38 2.56 -24.13
N ILE A 18 19.08 1.46 -23.44
CA ILE A 18 20.07 0.66 -22.71
C ILE A 18 20.69 -0.47 -23.56
N GLY A 19 20.28 -0.60 -24.83
CA GLY A 19 20.86 -1.51 -25.81
C GLY A 19 20.48 -2.99 -25.64
N VAL A 20 19.29 -3.29 -25.12
CA VAL A 20 18.74 -4.66 -25.02
C VAL A 20 17.44 -4.79 -25.82
N ASP A 21 17.10 -6.01 -26.21
CA ASP A 21 15.95 -6.28 -27.08
C ASP A 21 14.71 -6.72 -26.28
N ASP A 22 14.89 -7.44 -25.16
CA ASP A 22 13.79 -7.98 -24.35
C ASP A 22 13.95 -7.68 -22.85
N ILE A 23 12.83 -7.61 -22.12
CA ILE A 23 12.83 -7.44 -20.65
C ILE A 23 13.55 -8.61 -19.96
N ALA A 24 13.46 -9.82 -20.51
CA ALA A 24 14.12 -11.01 -19.98
C ALA A 24 15.65 -10.89 -19.96
N ASP A 25 16.22 -10.09 -20.87
CA ASP A 25 17.67 -9.83 -20.94
C ASP A 25 18.17 -9.07 -19.70
N LEU A 26 17.30 -8.28 -19.05
CA LEU A 26 17.63 -7.54 -17.81
C LEU A 26 17.86 -8.43 -16.59
N PHE A 27 17.56 -9.72 -16.69
CA PHE A 27 17.66 -10.68 -15.59
C PHE A 27 18.73 -11.75 -15.86
N ASP A 28 19.66 -11.55 -16.80
CA ASP A 28 20.70 -12.52 -17.17
C ASP A 28 21.57 -12.97 -15.98
N GLU A 29 21.81 -12.08 -15.00
CA GLU A 29 22.55 -12.35 -13.76
C GLU A 29 21.88 -13.40 -12.84
N ILE A 30 20.56 -13.61 -12.98
CA ILE A 30 19.85 -14.62 -12.19
C ILE A 30 20.14 -16.02 -12.77
N PRO A 31 20.70 -16.95 -11.98
CA PRO A 31 20.93 -18.32 -12.43
C PRO A 31 19.64 -18.98 -12.97
N ALA A 32 19.73 -19.69 -14.09
CA ALA A 32 18.56 -20.29 -14.74
C ALA A 32 17.73 -21.20 -13.82
N ALA A 33 18.38 -21.90 -12.88
CA ALA A 33 17.73 -22.74 -11.88
C ALA A 33 16.83 -21.95 -10.90
N LEU A 34 16.99 -20.62 -10.80
CA LEU A 34 16.19 -19.74 -9.95
C LEU A 34 15.12 -18.96 -10.73
N LYS A 35 15.18 -18.92 -12.07
CA LYS A 35 14.26 -18.14 -12.92
C LYS A 35 12.88 -18.77 -13.06
N HIS A 36 12.80 -20.10 -13.10
CA HIS A 36 11.56 -20.81 -13.36
C HIS A 36 10.87 -21.22 -12.06
N VAL A 37 10.07 -20.30 -11.52
CA VAL A 37 9.20 -20.57 -10.37
C VAL A 37 7.77 -20.75 -10.87
N GLU A 38 7.29 -21.99 -10.88
CA GLU A 38 5.87 -22.30 -11.11
C GLU A 38 5.03 -21.71 -9.98
N LEU A 39 4.14 -20.77 -10.30
CA LEU A 39 3.21 -20.15 -9.35
C LEU A 39 1.94 -21.00 -9.17
N SER A 40 2.08 -22.33 -9.09
CA SER A 40 0.96 -23.28 -9.05
C SER A 40 0.01 -23.11 -7.85
N GLY A 41 0.48 -22.47 -6.78
CA GLY A 41 -0.32 -22.10 -5.61
C GLY A 41 -1.04 -20.75 -5.72
N VAL A 42 -0.84 -20.00 -6.80
CA VAL A 42 -1.41 -18.67 -7.00
C VAL A 42 -2.59 -18.75 -7.97
N ALA A 43 -3.76 -18.33 -7.51
CA ALA A 43 -4.93 -18.26 -8.36
C ALA A 43 -4.72 -17.23 -9.50
N GLY A 44 -5.44 -17.42 -10.61
CA GLY A 44 -5.43 -16.44 -11.70
C GLY A 44 -5.85 -15.05 -11.24
N GLY A 45 -5.38 -14.03 -11.96
CA GLY A 45 -5.74 -12.64 -11.68
C GLY A 45 -7.25 -12.41 -11.77
N LEU A 46 -7.75 -11.51 -10.94
CA LEU A 46 -9.14 -11.03 -10.97
C LEU A 46 -9.16 -9.61 -11.52
N SER A 47 -10.26 -9.23 -12.16
CA SER A 47 -10.54 -7.81 -12.39
C SER A 47 -10.75 -7.10 -11.05
N GLU A 48 -10.58 -5.78 -11.03
CA GLU A 48 -10.80 -4.95 -9.85
C GLU A 48 -12.22 -5.15 -9.28
N MET A 49 -13.23 -5.23 -10.14
CA MET A 49 -14.63 -5.40 -9.74
C MET A 49 -14.89 -6.78 -9.09
N GLU A 50 -14.33 -7.84 -9.67
CA GLU A 50 -14.44 -9.20 -9.11
C GLU A 50 -13.74 -9.29 -7.76
N MET A 51 -12.56 -8.69 -7.65
CA MET A 51 -11.79 -8.64 -6.40
C MET A 51 -12.58 -7.90 -5.31
N LEU A 52 -13.09 -6.70 -5.59
CA LEU A 52 -13.87 -5.90 -4.64
C LEU A 52 -15.13 -6.63 -4.18
N SER A 53 -15.90 -7.20 -5.12
CA SER A 53 -17.11 -7.97 -4.80
C SER A 53 -16.80 -9.18 -3.91
N ARG A 54 -15.72 -9.90 -4.21
CA ARG A 54 -15.30 -11.06 -3.44
C ARG A 54 -14.85 -10.70 -2.03
N LEU A 55 -14.13 -9.58 -1.85
CA LEU A 55 -13.71 -9.12 -0.54
C LEU A 55 -14.89 -8.62 0.29
N GLN A 56 -15.83 -7.90 -0.32
CA GLN A 56 -17.05 -7.47 0.38
C GLN A 56 -17.85 -8.67 0.89
N ALA A 57 -18.08 -9.67 0.04
CA ALA A 57 -18.83 -10.88 0.44
C ALA A 57 -18.15 -11.65 1.58
N ARG A 58 -16.83 -11.56 1.71
CA ARG A 58 -16.09 -12.14 2.85
C ARG A 58 -16.27 -11.31 4.11
N ALA A 59 -16.14 -9.99 4.00
CA ALA A 59 -16.35 -9.09 5.14
C ALA A 59 -17.78 -9.21 5.70
N ASP A 60 -18.78 -9.38 4.83
CA ASP A 60 -20.19 -9.54 5.24
C ASP A 60 -20.47 -10.86 6.00
N ALA A 61 -19.55 -11.83 5.94
CA ALA A 61 -19.67 -13.08 6.69
C ALA A 61 -19.23 -12.94 8.16
N ASP A 62 -18.48 -11.87 8.49
CA ASP A 62 -18.03 -11.61 9.85
C ASP A 62 -19.16 -11.03 10.70
N PRO A 63 -19.38 -11.51 11.94
CA PRO A 63 -20.47 -11.02 12.78
C PRO A 63 -20.16 -9.61 13.29
N ALA A 64 -21.05 -8.66 12.97
CA ALA A 64 -21.06 -7.34 13.60
C ALA A 64 -21.56 -7.47 15.05
N CYS A 65 -20.64 -7.45 16.03
CA CYS A 65 -20.97 -7.57 17.44
C CYS A 65 -20.45 -6.37 18.23
N VAL A 66 -21.20 -5.98 19.27
CA VAL A 66 -20.70 -5.03 20.28
C VAL A 66 -19.72 -5.79 21.16
N CYS A 67 -18.46 -5.35 21.17
CA CYS A 67 -17.38 -6.04 21.88
C CYS A 67 -17.01 -5.30 23.18
N PHE A 68 -17.17 -5.97 24.32
CA PHE A 68 -16.77 -5.47 25.64
C PHE A 68 -15.62 -6.25 26.28
N LEU A 69 -14.88 -7.06 25.51
CA LEU A 69 -13.78 -7.88 26.04
C LEU A 69 -12.58 -7.05 26.51
N GLY A 70 -12.38 -5.85 25.96
CA GLY A 70 -11.27 -4.96 26.33
C GLY A 70 -9.90 -5.54 25.96
N ALA A 71 -9.01 -5.69 26.94
CA ALA A 71 -7.64 -6.20 26.76
C ALA A 71 -6.73 -5.36 25.83
N GLY A 72 -6.92 -4.04 25.84
CA GLY A 72 -6.10 -3.09 25.07
C GLY A 72 -6.70 -2.61 23.76
N ALA A 73 -7.84 -3.17 23.34
CA ALA A 73 -8.65 -2.67 22.23
C ALA A 73 -10.06 -2.34 22.73
N TYR A 74 -10.52 -1.13 22.44
CA TYR A 74 -11.80 -0.62 22.91
C TYR A 74 -12.52 0.06 21.76
N ASP A 75 -13.79 -0.31 21.57
CA ASP A 75 -14.65 0.35 20.59
C ASP A 75 -14.82 1.83 20.98
N HIS A 76 -14.68 2.72 20.00
CA HIS A 76 -14.74 4.17 20.22
C HIS A 76 -15.20 4.88 18.94
N HIS A 77 -15.77 6.06 19.13
CA HIS A 77 -16.21 6.87 18.00
C HIS A 77 -15.01 7.40 17.21
N ILE A 78 -14.97 7.09 15.91
CA ILE A 78 -14.02 7.67 14.95
C ILE A 78 -14.75 8.81 14.21
N PRO A 79 -14.33 10.08 14.38
CA PRO A 79 -14.93 11.20 13.65
C PRO A 79 -14.80 11.03 12.13
N ALA A 80 -15.83 11.42 11.38
CA ALA A 80 -15.86 11.28 9.91
C ALA A 80 -14.64 11.91 9.20
N ALA A 81 -14.14 13.05 9.73
CA ALA A 81 -12.97 13.72 9.20
C ALA A 81 -11.70 12.84 9.19
N VAL A 82 -11.61 11.83 10.07
CA VAL A 82 -10.47 10.89 10.07
C VAL A 82 -10.48 10.04 8.81
N TRP A 83 -11.64 9.51 8.40
CA TRP A 83 -11.76 8.73 7.17
C TRP A 83 -11.43 9.55 5.92
N ASP A 84 -11.90 10.80 5.89
CA ASP A 84 -11.57 11.75 4.83
C ASP A 84 -10.06 12.03 4.74
N LEU A 85 -9.37 12.11 5.88
CA LEU A 85 -7.92 12.33 5.91
C LEU A 85 -7.13 11.09 5.52
N THR A 86 -7.49 9.92 6.06
CA THR A 86 -6.73 8.67 5.85
C THR A 86 -6.80 8.15 4.41
N SER A 87 -7.82 8.55 3.64
CA SER A 87 -7.98 8.16 2.24
C SER A 87 -7.23 9.08 1.25
N ARG A 88 -6.67 10.19 1.74
CA ARG A 88 -5.93 11.15 0.91
C ARG A 88 -4.54 10.61 0.59
N GLY A 89 -4.20 10.62 -0.69
CA GLY A 89 -2.93 10.07 -1.20
C GLY A 89 -1.70 10.71 -0.55
N GLU A 90 -1.71 12.02 -0.31
CA GLU A 90 -0.61 12.76 0.31
C GLU A 90 -0.30 12.32 1.76
N PHE A 91 -1.26 11.73 2.47
CA PHE A 91 -1.04 11.13 3.80
C PHE A 91 -0.74 9.64 3.71
N MET A 92 -1.35 8.94 2.74
CA MET A 92 -1.26 7.50 2.60
C MET A 92 0.04 7.02 1.93
N THR A 93 0.59 7.78 0.98
CA THR A 93 1.72 7.33 0.14
C THR A 93 3.07 7.93 0.55
N ALA A 94 3.08 9.00 1.34
CA ALA A 94 4.32 9.56 1.88
C ALA A 94 5.02 8.57 2.80
N TYR A 95 6.34 8.48 2.70
CA TYR A 95 7.15 7.62 3.56
C TYR A 95 7.79 8.41 4.71
N THR A 96 8.78 7.82 5.39
CA THR A 96 9.53 8.49 6.46
C THR A 96 10.02 9.88 6.00
N PRO A 97 9.79 10.94 6.80
CA PRO A 97 10.07 12.33 6.39
C PRO A 97 11.57 12.66 6.48
N TYR A 98 12.41 11.94 5.73
CA TYR A 98 13.86 12.17 5.66
C TYR A 98 14.20 13.53 5.03
N GLN A 99 13.37 14.02 4.11
CA GLN A 99 13.50 15.34 3.49
C GLN A 99 12.58 16.32 4.24
N ALA A 100 13.09 16.90 5.33
CA ALA A 100 12.29 17.69 6.27
C ALA A 100 11.60 18.89 5.60
N GLU A 101 12.28 19.58 4.69
CA GLU A 101 11.78 20.75 3.96
C GLU A 101 10.55 20.42 3.10
N ALA A 102 10.47 19.20 2.60
CA ALA A 102 9.35 18.69 1.80
C ALA A 102 8.30 17.93 2.64
N SER A 103 8.46 17.86 3.96
CA SER A 103 7.64 17.00 4.84
C SER A 103 7.19 17.67 6.14
N GLN A 104 7.20 19.01 6.20
CA GLN A 104 6.83 19.77 7.41
C GLN A 104 5.43 19.44 7.94
N GLY A 105 4.46 19.12 7.07
CA GLY A 105 3.11 18.72 7.50
C GLY A 105 3.10 17.44 8.34
N THR A 106 3.75 16.38 7.87
CA THR A 106 3.88 15.10 8.62
C THR A 106 4.70 15.26 9.89
N LEU A 107 5.78 16.05 9.83
CA LEU A 107 6.61 16.32 11.01
C LEU A 107 5.82 17.07 12.09
N GLN A 108 5.00 18.06 11.71
CA GLN A 108 4.10 18.76 12.61
C GLN A 108 3.06 17.81 13.24
N LEU A 109 2.44 16.94 12.43
CA LEU A 109 1.50 15.93 12.93
C LEU A 109 2.14 15.02 14.00
N ILE A 110 3.35 14.54 13.75
CA ILE A 110 4.10 13.70 14.70
C ILE A 110 4.43 14.49 15.98
N TYR A 111 4.87 15.74 15.85
CA TYR A 111 5.15 16.61 16.98
C TYR A 111 3.90 16.86 17.84
N GLU A 112 2.74 17.09 17.21
CA GLU A 112 1.46 17.27 17.91
C GLU A 112 1.04 16.00 18.66
N TYR A 113 1.20 14.82 18.04
CA TYR A 113 0.96 13.55 18.71
C TYR A 113 1.89 13.35 19.91
N GLN A 114 3.19 13.62 19.75
CA GLN A 114 4.17 13.55 20.84
C GLN A 114 3.81 14.51 21.98
N THR A 115 3.40 15.73 21.65
CA THR A 115 2.96 16.74 22.61
C THR A 115 1.72 16.28 23.37
N MET A 116 0.72 15.73 22.67
CA MET A 116 -0.47 15.15 23.29
C MET A 116 -0.10 14.04 24.28
N MET A 117 0.73 13.10 23.86
CA MET A 117 1.15 11.98 24.71
C MET A 117 1.94 12.45 25.94
N ALA A 118 2.88 13.40 25.76
CA ALA A 118 3.63 13.99 26.86
C ALA A 118 2.70 14.67 27.88
N ASN A 119 1.71 15.44 27.41
CA ASN A 119 0.73 16.08 28.29
C ASN A 119 -0.17 15.08 29.05
N LEU A 120 -0.44 13.90 28.48
CA LEU A 120 -1.27 12.87 29.10
C LEU A 120 -0.51 11.95 30.07
N THR A 121 0.81 11.85 29.94
CA THR A 121 1.61 10.81 30.63
C THR A 121 2.74 11.33 31.54
N ALA A 122 3.02 12.64 31.52
CA ALA A 122 4.05 13.26 32.36
C ALA A 122 3.65 13.43 33.83
#